data_AF-A0A938VJX4-F1
#
_entry.id   AF-A0A938VJX4-F1
#
_cell.length_a   1.000
_cell.length_b   1.000
_cell.length_c   1.000
_cell.angle_alpha   90.00
_cell.angle_beta   90.00
_cell.angle_gamma   90.00
#
_symmetry.space_group_name_H-M   'P 1'
#
loop_
_entity.id
_entity.type
_entity.pdbx_description
1 polymer ?
#
loop_
_entity_poly.entity_id
_entity_poly.type
_entity_poly.pdbx_seq_one_letter_code
_entity_poly.pdbx_strand_id
1 'polypeptide(L)'
;MNKGDPAQYLYLILMGRVAIHYKPYDGPPLILTRLNQGDVFGWSAVTGSPKYTSSTVSEGDLIALRVHRKGLWNLVDKSPDTGRTIIDRLANMVSPRWANAHQQIQPLLNSNHTIKKE
;
A
#
# COMPACT_ATOMS: atom_id res chain seq x y z
N MET A 1 -5.08 -1.75 -10.89
CA MET A 1 -5.12 -0.46 -10.16
C MET A 1 -4.16 0.48 -10.86
N ASN A 2 -4.60 1.69 -11.19
CA ASN A 2 -3.81 2.62 -11.99
C ASN A 2 -3.24 3.77 -11.13
N LYS A 3 -2.10 4.29 -11.57
CA LYS A 3 -1.56 5.55 -11.07
C LYS A 3 -2.62 6.65 -11.20
N GLY A 4 -2.86 7.39 -10.13
CA GLY A 4 -3.86 8.46 -10.08
C GLY A 4 -5.24 8.02 -9.59
N ASP A 5 -5.54 6.72 -9.54
CA ASP A 5 -6.78 6.22 -8.95
C ASP A 5 -6.81 6.52 -7.44
N PRO A 6 -8.00 6.68 -6.82
CA PRO A 6 -8.13 6.86 -5.38
C PRO A 6 -7.46 5.74 -4.57
N ALA A 7 -6.57 6.11 -3.65
CA ALA A 7 -5.84 5.17 -2.80
C ALA A 7 -6.68 4.76 -1.58
N GLN A 8 -7.63 3.84 -1.80
CA GLN A 8 -8.57 3.39 -0.78
C GLN A 8 -8.25 2.02 -0.19
N TYR A 9 -7.42 1.21 -0.85
CA TYR A 9 -7.23 -0.19 -0.52
C TYR A 9 -5.76 -0.59 -0.49
N LEU A 10 -5.45 -1.48 0.45
CA LEU A 10 -4.21 -2.24 0.49
C LEU A 10 -4.49 -3.68 0.07
N TYR A 11 -3.49 -4.34 -0.52
CA TYR A 11 -3.60 -5.72 -0.99
C TYR A 11 -2.42 -6.56 -0.52
N LEU A 12 -2.70 -7.77 -0.04
CA LEU A 12 -1.72 -8.81 0.27
C LEU A 12 -1.90 -9.98 -0.70
N ILE A 13 -0.85 -10.36 -1.42
CA ILE A 13 -0.92 -11.43 -2.42
C ILE A 13 -0.97 -12.78 -1.71
N LEU A 14 -2.05 -13.53 -1.92
CA LEU A 14 -2.21 -14.91 -1.43
C LEU A 14 -1.76 -15.94 -2.47
N MET A 15 -1.93 -15.63 -3.75
CA MET A 15 -1.48 -16.45 -4.88
C MET A 15 -1.33 -15.58 -6.13
N GLY A 16 -0.34 -15.88 -6.98
CA GLY A 16 -0.10 -15.18 -8.25
C GLY A 16 1.02 -14.15 -8.16
N ARG A 17 1.12 -13.31 -9.21
CA ARG A 17 2.17 -12.30 -9.35
C ARG A 17 1.62 -10.98 -9.86
N VAL A 18 2.19 -9.88 -9.38
CA VAL A 18 1.85 -8.52 -9.79
C VAL A 18 3.09 -7.77 -10.24
N ALA A 19 3.04 -7.17 -11.42
CA ALA A 19 4.05 -6.23 -11.89
C ALA A 19 3.65 -4.80 -11.50
N ILE A 20 4.63 -4.02 -11.07
CA ILE A 20 4.48 -2.58 -10.82
C ILE A 20 4.99 -1.81 -12.01
N HIS A 21 4.13 -0.98 -12.56
CA HIS A 21 4.42 -0.16 -13.72
C HIS A 21 4.56 1.30 -13.32
N TYR A 22 5.61 1.92 -13.84
CA TYR A 22 5.77 3.37 -13.85
C TYR A 22 5.81 3.84 -15.30
N LYS A 23 4.93 4.78 -15.64
CA LYS A 23 4.94 5.45 -16.93
C LYS A 23 5.54 6.86 -16.74
N PRO A 24 6.73 7.13 -17.29
CA PRO A 24 7.25 8.49 -17.43
C PRO A 24 6.32 9.33 -18.33
N TYR A 25 6.40 10.66 -18.24
CA TYR A 25 5.55 11.55 -19.04
C TYR A 25 5.85 11.44 -20.55
N ASP A 26 7.10 11.14 -20.89
CA ASP A 26 7.71 11.18 -22.21
C ASP A 26 8.29 9.82 -22.66
N GLY A 27 7.94 8.72 -21.97
CA GLY A 27 8.55 7.41 -22.21
C GLY A 27 7.57 6.23 -22.17
N PRO A 28 8.00 5.05 -22.68
CA PRO A 28 7.22 3.84 -22.59
C PRO A 28 7.04 3.40 -21.11
N PRO A 29 5.98 2.64 -20.78
CA PRO A 29 5.81 2.08 -19.44
C PRO A 29 6.97 1.17 -19.07
N LEU A 30 7.51 1.35 -17.86
CA LEU A 30 8.61 0.57 -17.31
C LEU A 30 8.09 -0.32 -16.18
N ILE A 31 8.54 -1.58 -16.16
CA ILE A 31 8.31 -2.49 -15.03
C ILE A 31 9.38 -2.18 -13.98
N LEU A 32 8.97 -1.62 -12.84
CA LEU A 32 9.88 -1.32 -11.73
C LEU A 32 10.26 -2.57 -10.95
N THR A 33 9.26 -3.41 -10.67
CA THR A 33 9.44 -4.62 -9.89
C THR A 33 8.28 -5.58 -10.09
N ARG A 34 8.48 -6.82 -9.65
CA ARG A 34 7.45 -7.86 -9.56
C ARG A 34 7.28 -8.29 -8.12
N LEU A 35 6.04 -8.44 -7.71
CA LEU A 35 5.61 -8.87 -6.39
C LEU A 35 5.02 -10.26 -6.48
N ASN A 36 5.31 -11.10 -5.49
CA ASN A 36 4.88 -12.49 -5.41
C ASN A 36 3.99 -12.69 -4.17
N GLN A 37 3.54 -13.94 -3.99
CA GLN A 37 2.85 -14.34 -2.77
C GLN A 37 3.57 -13.89 -1.50
N GLY A 38 2.81 -13.32 -0.57
CA GLY A 38 3.31 -12.73 0.67
C GLY A 38 3.65 -11.24 0.57
N ASP A 39 3.81 -10.69 -0.64
CA ASP A 39 4.07 -9.26 -0.81
C ASP A 39 2.80 -8.42 -0.71
N VAL A 40 3.00 -7.17 -0.28
CA VAL A 40 1.96 -6.17 -0.16
C VAL A 40 2.07 -5.09 -1.24
N PHE A 41 0.94 -4.65 -1.79
CA PHE A 41 0.85 -3.49 -2.70
C PHE A 41 -0.35 -2.58 -2.37
N GLY A 42 -0.38 -1.39 -2.98
CA GLY A 42 -1.38 -0.36 -2.66
C GLY A 42 -1.03 0.46 -1.41
N TRP A 43 0.24 0.50 -1.00
CA TRP A 43 0.71 1.15 0.23
C TRP A 43 0.32 2.64 0.34
N SER A 44 0.08 3.32 -0.78
CA SER A 44 -0.45 4.70 -0.80
C SER A 44 -1.73 4.87 0.02
N ALA A 45 -2.56 3.81 0.16
CA ALA A 45 -3.77 3.84 0.96
C ALA A 45 -3.49 3.91 2.48
N VAL A 46 -2.32 3.43 2.88
CA VAL A 46 -1.83 3.46 4.27
C VAL A 46 -1.13 4.79 4.53
N THR A 47 -0.23 5.25 3.65
CA THR A 47 0.60 6.45 3.88
C THR A 47 -0.11 7.80 3.77
N GLY A 48 -1.44 7.83 3.79
CA GLY A 48 -2.21 9.07 3.74
C GLY A 48 -2.40 9.66 2.34
N SER A 49 -1.69 9.17 1.32
CA SER A 49 -1.81 9.67 -0.06
C SER A 49 -3.26 9.53 -0.56
N PRO A 50 -3.85 10.55 -1.21
CA PRO A 50 -5.20 10.45 -1.76
C PRO A 50 -5.27 9.55 -3.01
N LYS A 51 -4.15 9.36 -3.71
CA LYS A 51 -4.08 8.64 -4.99
C LYS A 51 -2.88 7.68 -5.03
N TYR A 52 -2.99 6.61 -5.82
CA TYR A 52 -1.87 5.70 -6.04
C TYR A 52 -0.78 6.34 -6.89
N THR A 53 0.47 6.13 -6.51
CA THR A 53 1.65 6.72 -7.16
C THR A 53 2.20 5.88 -8.30
N SER A 54 1.75 4.63 -8.43
CA SER A 54 2.15 3.67 -9.45
C SER A 54 0.97 2.82 -9.91
N SER A 55 1.09 2.26 -11.10
CA SER A 55 0.12 1.30 -11.64
C SER A 55 0.55 -0.12 -11.31
N THR A 56 -0.42 -1.03 -11.21
CA THR A 56 -0.18 -2.45 -10.93
C THR A 56 -0.98 -3.30 -11.89
N VAL A 57 -0.32 -4.34 -12.42
CA VAL A 57 -0.88 -5.25 -13.42
C VAL A 57 -0.63 -6.67 -12.93
N SER A 58 -1.67 -7.50 -12.89
CA SER A 58 -1.52 -8.92 -12.60
C SER A 58 -0.90 -9.64 -13.79
N GLU A 59 0.10 -10.48 -13.53
CA GLU A 59 0.75 -11.32 -14.56
C GLU A 59 0.10 -12.73 -14.56
N GLY A 60 -1.21 -12.77 -14.81
CA GLY A 60 -2.03 -13.99 -14.76
C GLY A 60 -3.07 -13.97 -13.62
N ASP A 61 -3.50 -15.16 -13.20
CA ASP A 61 -4.44 -15.33 -12.10
C ASP A 61 -3.86 -14.83 -10.78
N LEU A 62 -4.66 -14.04 -10.05
CA LEU A 62 -4.26 -13.38 -8.82
C LEU A 62 -5.34 -13.54 -7.76
N ILE A 63 -4.96 -14.04 -6.59
CA ILE A 63 -5.78 -14.02 -5.38
C ILE A 63 -5.08 -13.12 -4.37
N ALA A 64 -5.79 -12.12 -3.87
CA ALA A 64 -5.26 -11.19 -2.89
C ALA A 64 -6.31 -10.84 -1.82
N LEU A 65 -5.86 -10.68 -0.58
CA LEU A 65 -6.66 -10.08 0.47
C LEU A 65 -6.73 -8.57 0.23
N ARG A 66 -7.92 -8.00 0.19
CA ARG A 66 -8.15 -6.55 0.04
C ARG A 66 -8.58 -5.93 1.37
N VAL A 67 -7.84 -4.92 1.83
CA VAL A 67 -8.10 -4.23 3.09
C VAL A 67 -8.41 -2.76 2.82
N HIS A 68 -9.55 -2.28 3.30
CA HIS A 68 -9.96 -0.88 3.14
C HIS A 68 -9.23 0.02 4.14
N ARG A 69 -8.72 1.19 3.71
CA ARG A 69 -7.94 2.11 4.56
C ARG A 69 -8.66 2.48 5.86
N LYS A 70 -9.96 2.82 5.77
CA LYS A 70 -10.77 3.15 6.95
C LYS A 70 -10.82 1.99 7.94
N GLY A 71 -10.90 0.74 7.47
CA GLY A 71 -10.90 -0.42 8.36
C GLY A 71 -9.56 -0.60 9.07
N LEU A 72 -8.45 -0.37 8.36
CA LEU A 72 -7.10 -0.44 8.92
C LEU A 72 -6.89 0.61 10.02
N TRP A 73 -7.27 1.86 9.74
CA TRP A 73 -7.09 2.96 10.71
C TRP A 73 -8.09 2.89 11.88
N ASN A 74 -9.33 2.46 11.64
CA ASN A 74 -10.28 2.18 12.72
C ASN A 74 -9.76 1.11 13.70
N LEU A 75 -8.93 0.17 13.23
CA LEU A 75 -8.31 -0.83 14.10
C LEU A 75 -7.28 -0.20 15.04
N VAL A 76 -6.53 0.78 14.55
CA VAL A 76 -5.60 1.58 15.38
C VAL A 76 -6.38 2.38 16.42
N ASP A 77 -7.49 3.01 16.02
CA ASP A 77 -8.31 3.82 16.93
C ASP A 77 -8.95 2.97 18.04
N LYS A 78 -9.42 1.76 17.70
CA LYS A 78 -10.09 0.86 18.66
C LYS A 78 -9.13 0.05 19.53
N SER A 79 -7.95 -0.29 19.02
CA SER A 79 -6.97 -1.11 19.72
C SER A 79 -5.55 -0.70 19.28
N PRO A 80 -4.99 0.36 19.89
CA PRO A 80 -3.75 0.98 19.44
C PRO A 80 -2.57 0.01 19.30
N ASP A 81 -2.37 -0.87 20.28
CA ASP A 81 -1.25 -1.83 20.28
C ASP A 81 -1.38 -2.86 19.15
N THR A 82 -2.58 -3.42 18.97
CA THR A 82 -2.87 -4.38 17.91
C THR A 82 -2.82 -3.74 16.53
N GLY A 83 -3.43 -2.56 16.37
CA GLY A 83 -3.42 -1.81 15.12
C GLY A 83 -2.01 -1.43 14.68
N ARG A 84 -1.17 -0.93 15.60
CA ARG A 84 0.25 -0.65 15.33
C ARG A 84 0.99 -1.91 14.90
N THR A 85 0.86 -3.00 15.66
CA THR A 85 1.52 -4.27 15.33
C THR A 85 1.16 -4.77 13.93
N ILE A 86 -0.10 -4.64 13.52
CA ILE A 86 -0.56 -5.05 12.20
C ILE A 86 0.00 -4.15 11.10
N ILE A 87 -0.05 -2.82 11.28
CA ILE A 87 0.50 -1.87 10.31
C ILE A 87 2.01 -2.09 10.14
N ASP A 88 2.74 -2.28 11.24
CA ASP A 88 4.19 -2.54 11.22
C ASP A 88 4.52 -3.85 10.50
N ARG A 89 3.74 -4.91 10.73
CA ARG A 89 3.91 -6.17 9.98
C ARG A 89 3.66 -5.97 8.49
N LEU A 90 2.59 -5.27 8.11
CA LEU A 90 2.29 -4.99 6.70
C LEU A 90 3.37 -4.13 6.06
N ALA A 91 3.94 -3.17 6.79
CA ALA A 91 5.05 -2.33 6.32
C ALA A 91 6.32 -3.15 6.03
N ASN A 92 6.57 -4.21 6.81
CA ASN A 92 7.69 -5.13 6.59
C ASN A 92 7.48 -6.07 5.40
N MET A 93 6.23 -6.29 4.98
CA MET A 93 5.90 -7.09 3.79
C MET A 93 5.89 -6.25 2.50
N VAL A 94 6.04 -4.93 2.61
CA VAL A 94 6.26 -4.09 1.43
C VAL A 94 7.65 -4.41 0.90
N SER A 95 7.73 -4.76 -0.39
CA SER A 95 8.99 -5.13 -1.05
C SER A 95 10.14 -4.18 -0.66
N PRO A 96 11.34 -4.70 -0.31
CA PRO A 96 12.48 -3.89 0.12
C PRO A 96 12.92 -2.81 -0.88
N ARG A 97 12.54 -2.93 -2.16
CA ARG A 97 12.76 -1.89 -3.17
C ARG A 97 11.99 -0.61 -2.90
N TRP A 98 10.93 -0.67 -2.08
CA TRP A 98 10.27 0.49 -1.48
C TRP A 98 10.64 0.63 0.00
N ALA A 99 11.93 0.52 0.34
CA ALA A 99 12.48 0.76 1.68
C ALA A 99 12.05 2.10 2.31
N ASN A 100 11.52 3.04 1.52
CA ASN A 100 10.93 4.28 2.04
C ASN A 100 9.54 4.08 2.69
N ALA A 101 8.89 2.91 2.58
CA ALA A 101 7.60 2.63 3.21
C ALA A 101 7.67 2.78 4.73
N HIS A 102 8.73 2.27 5.35
CA HIS A 102 9.03 2.44 6.78
C HIS A 102 9.31 3.90 7.13
N GLN A 103 10.08 4.64 6.33
CA GLN A 103 10.34 6.06 6.57
C GLN A 103 9.10 6.94 6.36
N GLN A 104 8.15 6.53 5.51
CA GLN A 104 6.91 7.27 5.26
C GLN A 104 5.86 7.10 6.37
N ILE A 105 5.85 5.98 7.10
CA ILE A 105 4.89 5.76 8.19
C ILE A 105 5.33 6.37 9.52
N GLN A 106 6.63 6.52 9.77
CA GLN A 106 7.14 7.05 11.04
C GLN A 106 6.59 8.45 11.39
N PRO A 107 6.52 9.43 10.48
CA PRO A 107 5.89 10.73 10.77
C PRO A 107 4.38 10.61 11.02
N LEU A 108 3.71 9.66 10.36
CA LEU A 108 2.26 9.46 10.46
C LEU A 108 1.86 8.78 11.79
N LEU A 109 2.70 7.88 12.30
CA LEU A 109 2.50 7.21 13.59
C LEU A 109 2.81 8.10 14.79
N ASN A 110 3.69 9.10 14.59
CA ASN A 110 4.13 10.05 15.62
C ASN A 110 3.31 11.35 15.64
N SER A 111 2.52 11.62 14.61
CA SER A 111 1.59 12.75 14.56
C SER A 111 0.21 12.29 15.01
N ASN A 112 -0.32 12.83 16.11
CA ASN A 112 -1.72 12.61 16.53
C ASN A 112 -2.65 12.94 15.34
N HIS A 113 -3.18 11.91 14.67
CA HIS A 113 -3.85 12.07 13.38
C HIS A 113 -5.29 12.57 13.60
N THR A 114 -5.47 13.90 13.60
CA THR A 114 -6.79 14.51 13.45
C THR A 114 -7.23 14.34 12.01
N ILE A 115 -8.06 13.34 11.74
CA ILE A 115 -8.80 13.24 10.48
C ILE A 115 -9.69 14.49 10.39
N LYS A 116 -9.35 15.42 9.49
CA LYS A 116 -10.29 16.47 9.07
C LYS A 116 -11.46 15.77 8.37
N LYS A 117 -12.63 15.86 9.00
CA LYS A 117 -13.92 15.56 8.38
C LYS A 117 -14.14 16.54 7.24
N GLU A 118 -14.29 16.01 6.02
CA GLU A 118 -15.18 16.60 5.02
C GLU A 118 -16.58 16.03 5.25
#